data_AF-A0A2T6BZ87-F1
#
_entry.id   AF-A0A2T6BZ87-F1
#
_cell.length_a   1.000
_cell.length_b   1.000
_cell.length_c   1.000
_cell.angle_alpha   90.00
_cell.angle_beta   90.00
_cell.angle_gamma   90.00
#
_symmetry.space_group_name_H-M   'P 1'
#
loop_
_entity.id
_entity.type
_entity.pdbx_description
1 polymer ?
#
loop_
_entity_poly.entity_id
_entity_poly.type
_entity_poly.pdbx_seq_one_letter_code
_entity_poly.pdbx_strand_id
1 'polypeptide(L)'
;MKKVHHTHTFKKPIYSLLILTLTVGTMFSQSKTNKFQKYLNDINKWEVATQEQGSDLHVAFQYNKGTENKINSTHTIPLSAFNVENTSNGKTYELQRNAGTVTFLPKNKFAFAKNDDFKNQLEKVIATKAPDGLLLVLAMSDTSVADIKAVKAQTGELDLKDLLAVASTGVKADFINEIKSLGYEDISMSNIIAFKSMGIDAKWISEMNKEQNKTLRTSELIMLKKGKIKSKMKAKMKS
;
A
#
# COMPACT_ATOMS: atom_id res chain seq x y z
N MET A 1 47.86 17.19 -33.58
CA MET A 1 46.99 17.33 -32.39
C MET A 1 45.53 17.13 -32.81
N LYS A 2 44.95 15.94 -32.60
CA LYS A 2 43.52 15.66 -32.84
C LYS A 2 42.83 15.56 -31.47
N LYS A 3 41.94 16.49 -31.16
CA LYS A 3 41.04 16.40 -29.99
C LYS A 3 39.93 15.40 -30.31
N VAL A 4 39.89 14.30 -29.58
CA VAL A 4 38.78 13.34 -29.57
C VAL A 4 37.69 13.93 -28.68
N HIS A 5 36.56 14.35 -29.27
CA HIS A 5 35.35 14.64 -28.51
C HIS A 5 34.65 13.31 -28.20
N HIS A 6 34.84 12.80 -26.98
CA HIS A 6 34.00 11.74 -26.45
C HIS A 6 32.62 12.33 -26.12
N THR A 7 31.66 12.10 -27.01
CA THR A 7 30.24 12.22 -26.69
C THR A 7 29.88 11.15 -25.68
N HIS A 8 29.68 11.53 -24.41
CA HIS A 8 29.04 10.67 -23.42
C HIS A 8 27.58 10.46 -23.82
N THR A 9 27.33 9.42 -24.60
CA THR A 9 26.00 8.84 -24.76
C THR A 9 25.58 8.26 -23.42
N PHE A 10 24.74 9.00 -22.68
CA PHE A 10 23.98 8.45 -21.56
C PHE A 10 23.12 7.31 -22.11
N LYS A 11 23.54 6.06 -21.87
CA LYS A 11 22.72 4.88 -22.13
C LYS A 11 21.48 5.01 -21.24
N LYS A 12 20.33 5.34 -21.85
CA LYS A 12 19.01 5.19 -21.22
C LYS A 12 18.92 3.74 -20.71
N PRO A 13 18.67 3.48 -19.42
CA PRO A 13 18.34 2.14 -19.00
C PRO A 13 17.00 1.82 -19.65
N ILE A 14 17.01 0.79 -20.50
CA ILE A 14 15.82 0.18 -21.07
C ILE A 14 15.05 -0.37 -19.87
N TYR A 15 13.98 0.33 -19.47
CA TYR A 15 13.00 -0.17 -18.51
C TYR A 15 12.30 -1.36 -19.16
N SER A 16 12.92 -2.54 -19.08
CA SER A 16 12.24 -3.81 -19.26
C SER A 16 11.25 -3.92 -18.11
N LEU A 17 10.00 -3.54 -18.38
CA LEU A 17 8.84 -3.67 -17.50
C LEU A 17 8.59 -5.16 -17.20
N LEU A 18 9.36 -5.72 -16.28
CA LEU A 18 8.82 -6.74 -15.41
C LEU A 18 8.23 -5.98 -14.21
N ILE A 19 6.95 -5.62 -14.28
CA ILE A 19 6.21 -5.17 -13.10
C ILE A 19 6.09 -6.39 -12.20
N LEU A 20 7.15 -6.66 -11.45
CA LEU A 20 7.12 -7.61 -10.36
C LEU A 20 6.25 -6.94 -9.31
N THR A 21 4.97 -7.34 -9.24
CA THR A 21 4.08 -7.02 -8.12
C THR A 21 4.68 -7.67 -6.86
N LEU A 22 5.70 -7.03 -6.28
CA LEU A 22 6.14 -7.32 -4.94
C LEU A 22 5.04 -6.81 -4.03
N THR A 23 4.11 -7.71 -3.71
CA THR A 23 3.15 -7.55 -2.64
C THR A 23 3.83 -6.91 -1.44
N VAL A 24 3.21 -5.85 -0.92
CA VAL A 24 3.45 -5.11 0.32
C VAL A 24 3.89 -5.99 1.51
N GLY A 25 3.67 -7.31 1.46
CA GLY A 25 4.12 -8.30 2.46
C GLY A 25 5.59 -8.24 2.88
N THR A 26 6.51 -7.66 2.10
CA THR A 26 7.91 -7.44 2.56
C THR A 26 8.07 -6.21 3.47
N MET A 27 7.15 -5.24 3.44
CA MET A 27 7.18 -4.08 4.34
C MET A 27 6.88 -4.45 5.81
N PHE A 28 6.09 -5.50 6.05
CA PHE A 28 5.70 -5.90 7.41
C PHE A 28 6.74 -6.75 8.14
N SER A 29 7.85 -7.15 7.50
CA SER A 29 8.87 -8.02 8.10
C SER A 29 9.97 -7.26 8.87
N GLN A 30 10.14 -5.96 8.67
CA GLN A 30 11.19 -5.19 9.36
C GLN A 30 10.64 -4.33 10.51
N SER A 31 10.49 -5.00 11.65
CA SER A 31 10.44 -4.40 12.98
C SER A 31 11.59 -3.41 13.19
N LYS A 32 11.34 -2.11 13.01
CA LYS A 32 11.85 -0.98 13.82
C LYS A 32 10.90 0.21 13.63
N THR A 33 10.08 0.46 14.64
CA THR A 33 9.09 1.55 14.78
C THR A 33 9.60 2.95 14.38
N ASN A 34 10.92 3.21 14.39
CA ASN A 34 11.49 4.51 14.03
C ASN A 34 11.69 4.76 12.52
N LYS A 35 11.77 3.71 11.68
CA LYS A 35 12.02 3.90 10.24
C LYS A 35 10.78 4.39 9.49
N PHE A 36 9.61 3.89 9.88
CA PHE A 36 8.36 4.21 9.20
C PHE A 36 7.88 5.62 9.51
N GLN A 37 7.93 6.02 10.79
CA GLN A 37 7.60 7.39 11.21
C GLN A 37 8.47 8.42 10.46
N LYS A 38 9.76 8.10 10.24
CA LYS A 38 10.66 8.91 9.42
C LYS A 38 10.16 9.05 7.98
N TYR A 39 9.68 7.98 7.35
CA TYR A 39 9.16 8.03 5.99
C TYR A 39 7.89 8.89 5.85
N LEU A 40 7.04 8.89 6.87
CA LEU A 40 5.85 9.75 6.92
C LEU A 40 6.20 11.23 7.14
N ASN A 41 7.30 11.51 7.83
CA ASN A 41 7.73 12.87 8.09
C ASN A 41 8.56 13.47 6.94
N ASP A 42 9.26 12.63 6.16
CA ASP A 42 10.17 13.04 5.08
C ASP A 42 9.52 12.93 3.68
N ILE A 43 8.28 13.41 3.48
CA ILE A 43 7.57 13.28 2.18
C ILE A 43 8.38 13.81 0.99
N ASN A 44 9.22 14.82 1.21
CA ASN A 44 10.06 15.45 0.18
C ASN A 44 11.25 14.58 -0.29
N LYS A 45 11.53 13.44 0.36
CA LYS A 45 12.58 12.49 -0.05
C LYS A 45 12.06 11.37 -0.95
N TRP A 46 10.76 11.40 -1.25
CA TRP A 46 10.13 10.46 -2.14
C TRP A 46 10.21 10.97 -3.58
N GLU A 47 10.53 10.06 -4.49
CA GLU A 47 10.43 10.24 -5.93
C GLU A 47 9.27 9.39 -6.45
N VAL A 48 8.66 9.82 -7.55
CA VAL A 48 7.54 9.11 -8.16
C VAL A 48 7.81 8.85 -9.63
N ALA A 49 7.44 7.67 -10.12
CA ALA A 49 7.37 7.39 -11.55
C ALA A 49 5.92 7.11 -11.93
N THR A 50 5.48 7.66 -13.05
CA THR A 50 4.12 7.48 -13.59
C THR A 50 4.19 6.93 -15.01
N GLN A 51 3.36 5.95 -15.32
CA GLN A 51 3.27 5.35 -16.66
C GLN A 51 1.82 5.02 -17.01
N GLU A 52 1.31 5.59 -18.11
CA GLU A 52 0.03 5.19 -18.67
C GLU A 52 0.15 3.78 -19.26
N GLN A 53 -0.79 2.90 -18.93
CA GLN A 53 -0.90 1.56 -19.48
C GLN A 53 -2.38 1.25 -19.72
N GLY A 54 -2.79 1.29 -20.99
CA GLY A 54 -4.20 1.14 -21.34
C GLY A 54 -5.04 2.28 -20.77
N SER A 55 -6.08 1.94 -20.00
CA SER A 55 -6.97 2.89 -19.33
C SER A 55 -6.46 3.39 -17.97
N ASP A 56 -5.30 2.92 -17.52
CA ASP A 56 -4.82 3.12 -16.16
C ASP A 56 -3.50 3.90 -16.12
N LEU A 57 -3.31 4.64 -15.02
CA LEU A 57 -2.03 5.21 -14.64
C LEU A 57 -1.39 4.31 -13.58
N HIS A 58 -0.22 3.78 -13.90
CA HIS A 58 0.64 3.10 -12.93
C HIS A 58 1.53 4.14 -12.25
N VAL A 59 1.50 4.16 -10.92
CA VAL A 59 2.25 5.09 -10.07
C VAL A 59 3.17 4.28 -9.17
N ALA A 60 4.48 4.58 -9.19
CA ALA A 60 5.46 3.92 -8.34
C ALA A 60 6.20 4.94 -7.47
N PHE A 61 6.10 4.78 -6.15
CA PHE A 61 6.82 5.59 -5.18
C PHE A 61 8.12 4.92 -4.75
N GLN A 62 9.20 5.70 -4.77
CA GLN A 62 10.54 5.27 -4.39
C GLN A 62 11.09 6.22 -3.34
N TYR A 63 11.59 5.67 -2.22
CA TYR A 63 12.24 6.48 -1.21
C TYR A 63 13.74 6.52 -1.50
N ASN A 64 14.29 7.70 -1.75
CA ASN A 64 15.71 7.83 -2.06
C ASN A 64 16.55 7.62 -0.79
N LYS A 65 17.33 6.53 -0.76
CA LYS A 65 18.27 6.21 0.33
C LYS A 65 19.61 5.71 -0.21
N GLY A 66 20.38 6.60 -0.84
CA GLY A 66 21.76 6.30 -1.25
C GLY A 66 21.83 5.22 -2.34
N THR A 67 22.74 4.26 -2.23
CA THR A 67 23.09 3.31 -3.31
C THR A 67 22.08 2.16 -3.52
N GLU A 68 21.00 2.09 -2.74
CA GLU A 68 19.94 1.09 -2.95
C GLU A 68 18.58 1.77 -3.15
N ASN A 69 18.16 1.90 -4.41
CA ASN A 69 16.77 2.25 -4.75
C ASN A 69 15.88 1.03 -4.46
N LYS A 70 14.99 1.14 -3.46
CA LYS A 70 13.93 0.16 -3.22
C LYS A 70 12.60 0.80 -3.61
N ILE A 71 11.91 0.19 -4.59
CA ILE A 71 10.52 0.51 -4.88
C ILE A 71 9.72 0.13 -3.64
N ASN A 72 9.03 1.09 -3.05
CA ASN A 72 8.36 0.90 -1.77
C ASN A 72 6.84 0.89 -1.91
N SER A 73 6.25 1.41 -2.99
CA SER A 73 4.83 1.26 -3.25
C SER A 73 4.52 1.39 -4.73
N THR A 74 3.48 0.69 -5.18
CA THR A 74 2.93 0.79 -6.53
C THR A 74 1.41 0.85 -6.47
N HIS A 75 0.82 1.72 -7.28
CA HIS A 75 -0.62 1.88 -7.42
C HIS A 75 -1.00 1.81 -8.89
N THR A 76 -2.13 1.20 -9.20
CA THR A 76 -2.76 1.24 -10.53
C THR A 76 -4.10 1.91 -10.35
N ILE A 77 -4.29 3.06 -10.99
CA ILE A 77 -5.45 3.91 -10.80
C ILE A 77 -6.02 4.22 -12.20
N PRO A 78 -7.33 4.07 -12.43
CA PRO A 78 -7.93 4.43 -13.73
C PRO A 78 -7.64 5.89 -14.09
N LEU A 79 -7.31 6.17 -15.35
CA LEU A 79 -7.04 7.52 -15.84
C LEU A 79 -8.26 8.45 -15.64
N SER A 80 -9.47 7.90 -15.64
CA SER A 80 -10.71 8.62 -15.36
C SER A 80 -10.79 9.20 -13.94
N ALA A 81 -9.96 8.74 -13.00
CA ALA A 81 -9.88 9.28 -11.65
C ALA A 81 -9.03 10.55 -11.56
N PHE A 82 -8.34 10.94 -12.64
CA PHE A 82 -7.43 12.08 -12.67
C PHE A 82 -8.00 13.24 -13.47
N ASN A 83 -7.76 14.46 -12.98
CA ASN A 83 -7.73 15.62 -13.84
C ASN A 83 -6.35 15.66 -14.53
N VAL A 84 -6.33 15.62 -15.87
CA VAL A 84 -5.09 15.50 -16.66
C VAL A 84 -4.84 16.76 -17.47
N GLU A 85 -3.68 17.37 -17.26
CA GLU A 85 -3.27 18.58 -17.99
C GLU A 85 -2.02 18.31 -18.83
N ASN A 86 -2.02 18.79 -20.07
CA ASN A 86 -0.85 18.74 -20.94
C ASN A 86 -0.06 20.06 -20.79
N THR A 87 1.18 19.97 -20.29
CA THR A 87 2.10 21.11 -20.21
C THR A 87 3.20 20.99 -21.27
N SER A 88 3.93 22.08 -21.51
CA SER A 88 5.12 22.06 -22.39
C SER A 88 6.22 21.09 -21.93
N ASN A 89 6.23 20.71 -20.65
CA ASN A 89 7.22 19.83 -20.04
C ASN A 89 6.73 18.40 -19.81
N GLY A 90 5.51 18.05 -20.25
CA GLY A 90 4.89 16.75 -20.05
C GLY A 90 3.48 16.84 -19.45
N LYS A 91 2.88 15.68 -19.18
CA LYS A 91 1.56 15.58 -18.55
C LYS A 91 1.64 15.77 -17.03
N THR A 92 0.63 16.42 -16.47
CA THR A 92 0.34 16.47 -15.04
C THR A 92 -0.91 15.64 -14.76
N TYR A 93 -0.90 14.85 -13.69
CA TYR A 93 -2.06 14.07 -13.26
C TYR A 93 -2.43 14.48 -11.84
N GLU A 94 -3.62 15.04 -11.66
CA GLU A 94 -4.13 15.44 -10.36
C GLU A 94 -5.19 14.46 -9.86
N LEU A 95 -4.95 13.92 -8.66
CA LEU A 95 -5.80 12.95 -8.01
C LEU A 95 -6.40 13.56 -6.75
N GLN A 96 -7.68 13.93 -6.81
CA GLN A 96 -8.42 14.41 -5.65
C GLN A 96 -8.97 13.23 -4.83
N ARG A 97 -8.70 13.24 -3.52
CA ARG A 97 -9.13 12.20 -2.57
C ARG A 97 -9.54 12.83 -1.25
N ASN A 98 -10.22 12.04 -0.42
CA ASN A 98 -10.71 12.49 0.89
C ASN A 98 -9.60 13.09 1.77
N ALA A 99 -8.44 12.43 1.84
CA ALA A 99 -7.31 12.85 2.68
C ALA A 99 -6.46 13.99 2.11
N GLY A 100 -6.68 14.37 0.85
CA GLY A 100 -5.93 15.43 0.16
C GLY A 100 -5.82 15.19 -1.33
N THR A 101 -5.21 16.14 -2.02
CA THR A 101 -4.95 16.10 -3.45
C THR A 101 -3.50 15.75 -3.73
N VAL A 102 -3.26 14.72 -4.54
CA VAL A 102 -1.94 14.30 -5.00
C VAL A 102 -1.77 14.74 -6.44
N THR A 103 -0.75 15.55 -6.73
CA THR A 103 -0.46 16.01 -8.08
C THR A 103 0.85 15.39 -8.54
N PHE A 104 0.79 14.54 -9.57
CA PHE A 104 1.96 13.97 -10.22
C PHE A 104 2.44 14.90 -11.31
N LEU A 105 3.64 15.44 -11.11
CA LEU A 105 4.25 16.45 -11.95
C LEU A 105 5.24 15.81 -12.94
N PRO A 106 5.52 16.47 -14.08
CA PRO A 106 6.59 16.05 -14.96
C PRO A 106 7.95 15.91 -14.24
N LYS A 107 8.85 15.10 -14.81
CA LYS A 107 10.21 14.84 -14.29
C LYS A 107 10.22 14.15 -12.91
N ASN A 108 9.33 13.18 -12.71
CA ASN A 108 9.30 12.27 -11.54
C ASN A 108 9.09 12.97 -10.19
N LYS A 109 8.33 14.07 -10.18
CA LYS A 109 8.01 14.83 -8.97
C LYS A 109 6.53 14.67 -8.62
N PHE A 110 6.20 14.93 -7.37
CA PHE A 110 4.81 15.10 -6.94
C PHE A 110 4.68 16.27 -5.97
N ALA A 111 3.46 16.76 -5.84
CA ALA A 111 3.02 17.63 -4.76
C ALA A 111 1.86 16.97 -4.02
N PHE A 112 1.74 17.25 -2.73
CA PHE A 112 0.61 16.79 -1.92
C PHE A 112 0.02 17.94 -1.14
N ALA A 113 -1.24 18.27 -1.44
CA ALA A 113 -2.03 19.22 -0.68
C ALA A 113 -2.95 18.44 0.27
N LYS A 114 -2.61 18.43 1.56
CA LYS A 114 -3.42 17.75 2.58
C LYS A 114 -4.79 18.39 2.73
N ASN A 115 -5.78 17.59 3.11
CA ASN A 115 -7.09 18.08 3.55
C ASN A 115 -7.11 18.23 5.09
N ASP A 116 -7.09 19.47 5.59
CA ASP A 116 -7.06 19.73 7.04
C ASP A 116 -8.37 19.35 7.75
N ASP A 117 -9.53 19.42 7.07
CA ASP A 117 -10.78 18.96 7.66
C ASP A 117 -10.76 17.44 7.86
N PHE A 118 -10.34 16.69 6.84
CA PHE A 118 -10.13 15.24 6.95
C PHE A 118 -9.16 14.93 8.10
N LYS A 119 -8.03 15.64 8.19
CA LYS A 119 -7.05 15.47 9.26
C LYS A 119 -7.69 15.68 10.63
N ASN A 120 -8.42 16.77 10.82
CA ASN A 120 -9.10 17.09 12.07
C ASN A 120 -10.13 16.03 12.46
N GLN A 121 -10.90 15.52 11.49
CA GLN A 121 -11.83 14.43 11.73
C GLN A 121 -11.11 13.13 12.10
N LEU A 122 -10.03 12.79 11.40
CA LEU A 122 -9.22 11.61 11.69
C LEU A 122 -8.63 11.66 13.10
N GLU A 123 -7.95 12.76 13.47
CA GLU A 123 -7.32 12.91 14.78
C GLU A 123 -8.32 12.79 15.94
N LYS A 124 -9.57 13.23 15.75
CA LYS A 124 -10.65 13.01 16.72
C LYS A 124 -11.03 11.53 16.86
N VAL A 125 -11.04 10.79 15.76
CA VAL A 125 -11.39 9.35 15.75
C VAL A 125 -10.30 8.52 16.41
N ILE A 126 -9.03 8.84 16.16
CA ILE A 126 -7.88 8.04 16.62
C ILE A 126 -7.24 8.57 17.90
N ALA A 127 -7.74 9.70 18.43
CA ALA A 127 -7.24 10.38 19.62
C ALA A 127 -5.71 10.62 19.63
N THR A 128 -5.10 10.79 18.46
CA THR A 128 -3.66 11.03 18.30
C THR A 128 -3.38 11.89 17.07
N LYS A 129 -2.18 12.47 17.00
CA LYS A 129 -1.75 13.31 15.88
C LYS A 129 -1.45 12.48 14.64
N ALA A 130 -2.01 12.91 13.51
CA ALA A 130 -1.77 12.29 12.22
C ALA A 130 -0.62 13.04 11.51
N PRO A 131 0.52 12.40 11.22
CA PRO A 131 1.57 13.01 10.41
C PRO A 131 1.09 13.20 8.96
N ASP A 132 1.59 14.21 8.26
CA ASP A 132 1.11 14.55 6.91
C ASP A 132 1.38 13.41 5.90
N GLY A 133 2.45 12.63 6.07
CA GLY A 133 2.67 11.42 5.26
C GLY A 133 1.62 10.33 5.46
N LEU A 134 0.94 10.26 6.61
CA LEU A 134 -0.18 9.33 6.77
C LEU A 134 -1.35 9.74 5.88
N LEU A 135 -1.61 11.04 5.76
CA LEU A 135 -2.65 11.56 4.88
C LEU A 135 -2.34 11.24 3.41
N LEU A 136 -1.07 11.32 2.99
CA LEU A 136 -0.65 10.88 1.66
C LEU A 136 -0.95 9.40 1.43
N VAL A 137 -0.62 8.53 2.40
CA VAL A 137 -0.91 7.10 2.32
C VAL A 137 -2.42 6.86 2.21
N LEU A 138 -3.22 7.52 3.04
CA LEU A 138 -4.68 7.39 3.02
C LEU A 138 -5.32 7.94 1.73
N ALA A 139 -4.73 9.00 1.13
CA ALA A 139 -5.15 9.50 -0.16
C ALA A 139 -4.87 8.47 -1.26
N MET A 140 -3.65 7.92 -1.30
CA MET A 140 -3.24 6.93 -2.30
C MET A 140 -3.97 5.58 -2.18
N SER A 141 -4.45 5.22 -0.99
CA SER A 141 -5.29 4.03 -0.77
C SER A 141 -6.80 4.30 -0.83
N ASP A 142 -7.20 5.55 -1.10
CA ASP A 142 -8.59 6.01 -1.10
C ASP A 142 -9.38 5.57 0.16
N THR A 143 -8.76 5.78 1.33
CA THR A 143 -9.33 5.37 2.62
C THR A 143 -9.96 6.56 3.32
N SER A 144 -11.26 6.48 3.60
CA SER A 144 -12.02 7.55 4.24
C SER A 144 -11.98 7.48 5.78
N VAL A 145 -12.35 8.58 6.46
CA VAL A 145 -12.57 8.56 7.92
C VAL A 145 -13.71 7.61 8.29
N ALA A 146 -14.72 7.46 7.42
CA ALA A 146 -15.83 6.53 7.65
C ALA A 146 -15.35 5.08 7.63
N ASP A 147 -14.48 4.70 6.68
CA ASP A 147 -13.86 3.36 6.64
C ASP A 147 -13.08 3.09 7.93
N ILE A 148 -12.27 4.06 8.39
CA ILE A 148 -11.46 3.94 9.61
C ILE A 148 -12.37 3.81 10.84
N LYS A 149 -13.43 4.62 10.95
CA LYS A 149 -14.42 4.51 12.03
C LYS A 149 -15.08 3.13 12.05
N ALA A 150 -15.45 2.61 10.89
CA ALA A 150 -16.11 1.31 10.77
C ALA A 150 -15.19 0.16 11.20
N VAL A 151 -13.90 0.21 10.83
CA VAL A 151 -12.89 -0.75 11.31
C VAL A 151 -12.69 -0.61 12.82
N LYS A 152 -12.46 0.61 13.32
CA LYS A 152 -12.28 0.89 14.76
C LYS A 152 -13.45 0.37 15.61
N ALA A 153 -14.69 0.53 15.13
CA ALA A 153 -15.88 0.06 15.84
C ALA A 153 -15.90 -1.46 16.05
N GLN A 154 -15.21 -2.22 15.21
CA GLN A 154 -15.18 -3.69 15.26
C GLN A 154 -13.92 -4.25 15.92
N THR A 155 -12.83 -3.46 15.98
CA THR A 155 -11.51 -3.91 16.43
C THR A 155 -10.99 -3.19 17.66
N GLY A 156 -11.66 -2.13 18.10
CA GLY A 156 -11.20 -1.27 19.19
C GLY A 156 -10.27 -0.16 18.70
N GLU A 157 -9.49 0.41 19.62
CA GLU A 157 -8.56 1.51 19.32
C GLU A 157 -7.53 1.13 18.26
N LEU A 158 -7.19 2.09 17.39
CA LEU A 158 -6.24 1.92 16.30
C LEU A 158 -5.07 2.87 16.51
N ASP A 159 -3.84 2.33 16.47
CA ASP A 159 -2.65 3.16 16.45
C ASP A 159 -2.25 3.56 15.02
N LEU A 160 -1.20 4.40 14.88
CA LEU A 160 -0.72 4.81 13.55
C LEU A 160 -0.30 3.62 12.68
N LYS A 161 0.27 2.56 13.27
CA LYS A 161 0.71 1.37 12.55
C LYS A 161 -0.48 0.59 12.00
N ASP A 162 -1.58 0.50 12.76
CA ASP A 162 -2.81 -0.14 12.31
C ASP A 162 -3.44 0.62 11.15
N LEU A 163 -3.48 1.96 11.19
CA LEU A 163 -4.04 2.77 10.09
C LEU A 163 -3.27 2.56 8.78
N LEU A 164 -1.96 2.45 8.86
CA LEU A 164 -1.11 2.16 7.69
C LEU A 164 -1.37 0.75 7.16
N ALA A 165 -1.55 -0.20 8.06
CA ALA A 165 -1.88 -1.56 7.68
C ALA A 165 -3.25 -1.62 6.99
N VAL A 166 -4.26 -0.94 7.54
CA VAL A 166 -5.59 -0.80 6.92
C VAL A 166 -5.48 -0.21 5.51
N ALA A 167 -4.80 0.92 5.37
CA ALA A 167 -4.60 1.59 4.08
C ALA A 167 -3.89 0.71 3.05
N SER A 168 -2.81 0.02 3.46
CA SER A 168 -1.99 -0.79 2.55
C SER A 168 -2.59 -2.14 2.16
N THR A 169 -3.49 -2.68 3.00
CA THR A 169 -4.11 -4.00 2.78
C THR A 169 -5.55 -3.89 2.27
N GLY A 170 -6.17 -2.71 2.36
CA GLY A 170 -7.57 -2.50 2.02
C GLY A 170 -8.51 -3.29 2.93
N VAL A 171 -8.15 -3.46 4.21
CA VAL A 171 -9.08 -4.03 5.21
C VAL A 171 -10.30 -3.11 5.32
N LYS A 172 -11.49 -3.70 5.21
CA LYS A 172 -12.78 -3.02 5.36
C LYS A 172 -13.63 -3.73 6.41
N ALA A 173 -14.62 -3.02 6.94
CA ALA A 173 -15.59 -3.54 7.90
C ALA A 173 -16.27 -4.83 7.42
N ASP A 174 -16.65 -4.93 6.15
CA ASP A 174 -17.30 -6.13 5.59
C ASP A 174 -16.41 -7.36 5.66
N PHE A 175 -15.13 -7.22 5.34
CA PHE A 175 -14.16 -8.31 5.48
C PHE A 175 -14.07 -8.79 6.93
N ILE A 176 -14.06 -7.89 7.90
CA ILE A 176 -14.00 -8.26 9.32
C ILE A 176 -15.31 -8.98 9.73
N ASN A 177 -16.47 -8.47 9.31
CA ASN A 177 -17.77 -9.10 9.57
C ASN A 177 -17.87 -10.52 8.99
N GLU A 178 -17.42 -10.72 7.75
CA GLU A 178 -17.39 -12.05 7.13
C GLU A 178 -16.56 -13.03 7.96
N ILE A 179 -15.39 -12.61 8.44
CA ILE A 179 -14.52 -13.44 9.28
C ILE A 179 -15.18 -13.73 10.65
N LYS A 180 -15.77 -12.71 11.29
CA LYS A 180 -16.47 -12.89 12.56
C LYS A 180 -17.63 -13.88 12.44
N SER A 181 -18.40 -13.81 11.35
CA SER A 181 -19.52 -14.73 11.08
C SER A 181 -19.13 -16.22 10.99
N LEU A 182 -17.83 -16.52 10.81
CA LEU A 182 -17.28 -17.88 10.83
C LEU A 182 -16.85 -18.34 12.23
N GLY A 183 -17.22 -17.60 13.27
CA GLY A 183 -16.92 -17.92 14.68
C GLY A 183 -15.64 -17.27 15.22
N TYR A 184 -15.14 -16.21 14.58
CA TYR A 184 -13.93 -15.49 14.99
C TYR A 184 -14.24 -14.10 15.57
N GLU A 185 -15.20 -14.02 16.48
CA GLU A 185 -15.74 -12.75 17.02
C GLU A 185 -14.68 -11.82 17.63
N ASP A 186 -13.71 -12.41 18.36
CA ASP A 186 -12.64 -11.70 19.06
C ASP A 186 -11.32 -11.65 18.27
N ILE A 187 -11.40 -11.69 16.94
CA ILE A 187 -10.19 -11.64 16.11
C ILE A 187 -9.44 -10.31 16.31
N SER A 188 -8.18 -10.41 16.72
CA SER A 188 -7.32 -9.23 16.92
C SER A 188 -7.02 -8.50 15.61
N MET A 189 -6.81 -7.18 15.70
CA MET A 189 -6.44 -6.36 14.54
C MET A 189 -5.18 -6.90 13.83
N SER A 190 -4.20 -7.38 14.59
CA SER A 190 -3.00 -8.02 14.06
C SER A 190 -3.30 -9.27 13.21
N ASN A 191 -4.29 -10.09 13.59
CA ASN A 191 -4.70 -11.27 12.84
C ASN A 191 -5.54 -10.88 11.61
N ILE A 192 -6.40 -9.86 11.71
CA ILE A 192 -7.14 -9.31 10.56
C ILE A 192 -6.17 -8.86 9.46
N ILE A 193 -5.16 -8.07 9.83
CA ILE A 193 -4.12 -7.58 8.91
C ILE A 193 -3.36 -8.77 8.29
N ALA A 194 -2.97 -9.75 9.11
CA ALA A 194 -2.29 -10.95 8.64
C ALA A 194 -3.14 -11.75 7.65
N PHE A 195 -4.42 -11.92 7.95
CA PHE A 195 -5.36 -12.63 7.08
C PHE A 195 -5.48 -11.96 5.72
N LYS A 196 -5.76 -10.65 5.71
CA LYS A 196 -5.87 -9.87 4.46
C LYS A 196 -4.59 -9.92 3.64
N SER A 197 -3.44 -9.68 4.28
CA SER A 197 -2.12 -9.67 3.62
C SER A 197 -1.74 -11.01 3.00
N MET A 198 -2.25 -12.12 3.56
CA MET A 198 -1.95 -13.47 3.09
C MET A 198 -3.03 -14.03 2.16
N GLY A 199 -4.12 -13.29 1.89
CA GLY A 199 -5.27 -13.80 1.14
C GLY A 199 -5.98 -14.94 1.89
N ILE A 200 -6.10 -14.82 3.20
CA ILE A 200 -6.98 -15.64 4.05
C ILE A 200 -8.29 -14.86 4.13
N ASP A 201 -9.30 -15.30 3.40
CA ASP A 201 -10.65 -14.74 3.37
C ASP A 201 -11.67 -15.74 3.94
N ALA A 202 -12.92 -15.31 4.08
CA ALA A 202 -13.97 -16.14 4.64
C ALA A 202 -14.18 -17.45 3.86
N LYS A 203 -14.07 -17.40 2.53
CA LYS A 203 -14.16 -18.58 1.67
C LYS A 203 -13.04 -19.58 2.01
N TRP A 204 -11.79 -19.12 2.04
CA TRP A 204 -10.64 -19.97 2.34
C TRP A 204 -10.71 -20.55 3.75
N ILE A 205 -11.16 -19.77 4.74
CA ILE A 205 -11.35 -20.26 6.12
C ILE A 205 -12.40 -21.37 6.16
N SER A 206 -13.54 -21.18 5.49
CA SER A 206 -14.60 -22.19 5.42
C SER A 206 -14.10 -23.49 4.79
N GLU A 207 -13.34 -23.39 3.69
CA GLU A 207 -12.70 -24.53 3.04
C GLU A 207 -11.74 -25.27 4.00
N MET A 208 -10.88 -24.55 4.72
CA MET A 208 -9.92 -25.18 5.65
C MET A 208 -10.60 -25.78 6.88
N ASN A 209 -11.62 -25.11 7.43
CA ASN A 209 -12.39 -25.66 8.55
C ASN A 209 -13.08 -26.97 8.15
N LYS A 210 -13.61 -27.03 6.92
CA LYS A 210 -14.22 -28.26 6.37
C LYS A 210 -13.17 -29.35 6.13
N GLU A 211 -12.02 -29.02 5.54
CA GLU A 211 -10.91 -29.97 5.33
C GLU A 211 -10.42 -30.59 6.65
N GLN A 212 -10.39 -29.80 7.73
CA GLN A 212 -9.90 -30.24 9.04
C GLN A 212 -11.02 -30.79 9.95
N ASN A 213 -12.27 -30.76 9.48
CA ASN A 213 -13.46 -31.15 10.25
C ASN A 213 -13.54 -30.49 11.64
N LYS A 214 -13.10 -29.23 11.74
CA LYS A 214 -13.13 -28.42 12.97
C LYS A 214 -12.95 -26.94 12.66
N THR A 215 -13.38 -26.06 13.57
CA THR A 215 -12.99 -24.64 13.52
C THR A 215 -11.54 -24.50 13.93
N LEU A 216 -10.70 -23.99 13.03
CA LEU A 216 -9.28 -23.76 13.26
C LEU A 216 -9.05 -22.47 14.05
N ARG A 217 -8.00 -22.41 14.86
CA ARG A 217 -7.55 -21.16 15.46
C ARG A 217 -6.91 -20.26 14.40
N THR A 218 -6.92 -18.95 14.63
CA THR A 218 -6.30 -17.97 13.72
C THR A 218 -4.82 -18.29 13.45
N SER A 219 -4.09 -18.77 14.47
CA SER A 219 -2.70 -19.21 14.34
C SER A 219 -2.55 -20.44 13.44
N GLU A 220 -3.45 -21.42 13.52
CA GLU A 220 -3.46 -22.60 12.67
C GLU A 220 -3.71 -22.21 11.21
N LEU A 221 -4.71 -21.35 10.95
CA LEU A 221 -4.99 -20.81 9.61
C LEU A 221 -3.77 -20.11 8.99
N ILE A 222 -3.09 -19.25 9.77
CA ILE A 222 -1.87 -18.55 9.32
C ILE A 222 -0.76 -19.56 9.01
N MET A 223 -0.54 -20.56 9.87
CA MET A 223 0.49 -21.58 9.64
C MET A 223 0.18 -22.41 8.39
N LEU A 224 -1.08 -22.83 8.20
CA LEU A 224 -1.52 -23.58 7.02
C LEU A 224 -1.30 -22.78 5.73
N LYS A 225 -1.71 -21.49 5.71
CA LYS A 225 -1.51 -20.65 4.53
C LYS A 225 -0.02 -20.45 4.22
N LYS A 226 0.82 -20.20 5.24
CA LYS A 226 2.29 -20.13 5.06
C LYS A 226 2.85 -21.42 4.45
N GLY A 227 2.43 -22.57 4.94
CA GLY A 227 2.81 -23.88 4.40
C GLY A 227 2.43 -24.05 2.93
N LYS A 228 1.17 -23.74 2.58
CA LYS A 228 0.69 -23.81 1.18
C LYS A 228 1.46 -22.86 0.25
N ILE A 229 1.75 -21.63 0.69
CA ILE A 229 2.59 -20.66 -0.06
C ILE A 229 4.00 -21.23 -0.30
N LYS A 230 4.66 -21.73 0.75
CA LYS A 230 6.01 -22.31 0.66
C LYS A 230 6.06 -23.49 -0.32
N SER A 231 5.05 -24.37 -0.27
CA SER A 231 4.93 -25.50 -1.19
C SER A 231 4.81 -25.04 -2.65
N LYS A 232 3.93 -24.07 -2.92
CA LYS A 232 3.74 -23.49 -4.26
C LYS A 232 5.02 -22.85 -4.80
N MET A 233 5.76 -22.13 -3.95
CA MET A 233 7.05 -21.56 -4.32
C MET A 233 8.08 -22.64 -4.68
N LYS A 234 8.20 -23.69 -3.85
CA LYS A 234 9.12 -24.80 -4.11
C LYS A 234 8.79 -25.54 -5.41
N ALA A 235 7.51 -25.72 -5.72
CA ALA A 235 7.08 -26.33 -6.99
C ALA A 235 7.50 -25.47 -8.19
N LYS A 236 7.28 -24.15 -8.12
CA LYS A 236 7.66 -23.20 -9.19
C LYS A 236 9.18 -23.08 -9.39
N MET A 237 9.99 -23.32 -8.35
CA MET A 237 11.46 -23.34 -8.47
C MET A 237 11.99 -24.63 -9.11
N LYS A 238 11.18 -25.69 -9.14
CA LYS A 238 11.56 -26.99 -9.71
C LYS A 238 11.06 -27.19 -11.14
N SER A 239 10.16 -26.34 -11.61
CA SER A 239 9.66 -26.26 -13.00
C SER A 239 10.47 -25.26 -13.80
#